data_AF-M2RFE8-F1
#
_entry.id   AF-M2RFE8-F1
#
_cell.length_a   1.000
_cell.length_b   1.000
_cell.length_c   1.000
_cell.angle_alpha   90.00
_cell.angle_beta   90.00
_cell.angle_gamma   90.00
#
_symmetry.space_group_name_H-M   'P 1'
#
loop_
_entity.id
_entity.type
_entity.pdbx_description
1 polymer ?
#
loop_
_entity_poly.entity_id
_entity_poly.type
_entity_poly.pdbx_seq_one_letter_code
_entity_poly.pdbx_strand_id
1 'polypeptide(L)'
;MLPLPVSLAVRKQFSGGRTRRTKDILLTRSRVTNLGVLLLASFAVLSLLLNFGYYITSLDEPQVEIPVVKSLLYTPPTNVLDTIQRDETLPALTHLIVVAGHAIWKGNDASEILDEEQWILEAYQRGGGRVNAFVQHIMTGTQLAAEDPRSLLVFSGGQTRPSSTTTEAESYMRIATLSDALPLSQPVTGLDMIVRATTEDFALDSFQNLLYAIARFHEYTGRYPEDITVVGYEMKRRRFTELHRAALRWPESRFHYLGVDVEGDEAVRAKDGEIMNGYLPYTLDLYGCHGILLSKRRARNPFHRFHSYYTSSPELAGLMNWCPGPSEARGQTRVYDGPLPWDGLANTESASGTS
;
A
#
# COMPACT_ATOMS: atom_id res chain seq x y z
N MET A 1 -16.50 96.71 -5.78
CA MET A 1 -15.56 96.31 -6.85
C MET A 1 -15.16 94.86 -6.60
N LEU A 2 -15.64 93.97 -7.46
CA LEU A 2 -15.37 92.52 -7.47
C LEU A 2 -14.79 92.18 -8.84
N PRO A 3 -13.77 91.31 -8.92
CA PRO A 3 -13.46 90.59 -10.15
C PRO A 3 -13.83 89.09 -10.02
N LEU A 4 -14.91 88.72 -10.71
CA LEU A 4 -15.10 87.71 -11.78
C LEU A 4 -14.15 86.47 -11.94
N PRO A 5 -14.59 85.40 -12.66
CA PRO A 5 -14.76 84.05 -12.14
C PRO A 5 -13.76 83.01 -12.69
N VAL A 6 -13.76 81.82 -12.07
CA VAL A 6 -13.03 80.63 -12.48
C VAL A 6 -13.66 79.99 -13.72
N SER A 7 -12.89 79.90 -14.80
CA SER A 7 -13.22 79.23 -16.05
C SER A 7 -13.07 77.70 -15.95
N LEU A 8 -14.10 76.97 -16.37
CA LEU A 8 -14.05 75.55 -16.73
C LEU A 8 -13.20 75.34 -17.99
N ALA A 9 -12.26 74.40 -17.97
CA ALA A 9 -11.62 73.88 -19.19
C ALA A 9 -11.13 72.43 -19.05
N VAL A 10 -11.78 71.57 -19.85
CA VAL A 10 -11.20 70.49 -20.66
C VAL A 10 -10.84 69.15 -19.98
N ARG A 11 -11.77 68.21 -20.22
CA ARG A 11 -11.63 66.76 -20.29
C ARG A 11 -10.38 66.34 -21.08
N LYS A 12 -9.41 65.70 -20.42
CA LYS A 12 -8.36 64.90 -21.08
C LYS A 12 -8.74 63.42 -21.02
N GLN A 13 -9.18 62.88 -22.16
CA GLN A 13 -9.12 61.44 -22.42
C GLN A 13 -7.65 61.03 -22.55
N PHE A 14 -7.23 60.03 -21.78
CA PHE A 14 -6.06 59.18 -22.07
C PHE A 14 -6.55 57.74 -21.85
N SER A 15 -6.93 57.03 -22.90
CA SER A 15 -6.06 56.19 -23.75
C SER A 15 -5.58 54.92 -23.03
N GLY A 16 -6.19 53.80 -23.44
CA GLY A 16 -5.83 52.38 -23.27
C GLY A 16 -4.62 52.02 -22.41
N GLY A 17 -4.88 51.28 -21.32
CA GLY A 17 -3.86 50.56 -20.58
C GLY A 17 -3.21 49.49 -21.46
N ARG A 18 -1.98 49.75 -21.91
CA ARG A 18 -1.07 48.74 -22.48
C ARG A 18 -0.81 47.67 -21.43
N THR A 19 -1.16 46.42 -21.71
CA THR A 19 -0.64 45.24 -21.00
C THR A 19 0.89 45.30 -21.08
N ARG A 20 1.55 45.59 -19.95
CA ARG A 20 3.02 45.52 -19.87
C ARG A 20 3.44 44.08 -20.15
N ARG A 21 4.33 43.87 -21.11
CA ARG A 21 4.94 42.55 -21.32
C ARG A 21 5.65 42.15 -20.04
N THR A 22 5.58 40.88 -19.65
CA THR A 22 6.31 40.33 -18.49
C THR A 22 7.79 40.68 -18.53
N LYS A 23 8.40 40.74 -19.72
CA LYS A 23 9.77 41.22 -19.93
C LYS A 23 10.00 42.64 -19.41
N ASP A 24 9.05 43.56 -19.62
CA ASP A 24 9.16 44.96 -19.16
C ASP A 24 9.09 45.04 -17.63
N ILE A 25 8.32 44.15 -16.99
CA ILE A 25 8.22 44.04 -15.53
C ILE A 25 9.53 43.51 -14.96
N LEU A 26 10.10 42.46 -15.56
CA LEU A 26 11.37 41.85 -15.13
C LEU A 26 12.58 42.78 -15.33
N LEU A 27 12.53 43.68 -16.32
CA LEU A 27 13.58 44.67 -16.58
C LEU A 27 13.37 45.99 -15.81
N THR A 28 12.33 46.10 -14.97
CA THR A 28 12.20 47.27 -14.09
C THR A 28 13.33 47.30 -13.08
N ARG A 29 13.84 48.51 -12.79
CA ARG A 29 14.87 48.70 -11.77
C ARG A 29 14.33 48.24 -10.41
N SER A 30 14.88 47.14 -9.90
CA SER A 30 14.53 46.64 -8.57
C SER A 30 15.07 47.61 -7.51
N ARG A 31 14.37 47.74 -6.38
CA ARG A 31 14.83 48.52 -5.22
C ARG A 31 15.78 47.71 -4.33
N VAL A 32 16.31 46.61 -4.82
CA VAL A 32 17.22 45.74 -4.06
C VAL A 32 18.58 46.42 -4.04
N THR A 33 19.15 46.59 -2.85
CA THR A 33 20.50 47.12 -2.70
C THR A 33 21.52 46.16 -3.32
N ASN A 34 22.68 46.65 -3.75
CA ASN A 34 23.77 45.79 -4.24
C ASN A 34 24.12 44.69 -3.22
N LEU A 35 24.04 45.00 -1.92
CA LEU A 35 24.20 44.05 -0.83
C LEU A 35 23.12 42.96 -0.84
N GLY A 36 21.85 43.32 -1.04
CA GLY A 36 20.75 42.37 -1.13
C GLY A 36 20.89 41.41 -2.32
N VAL A 37 21.36 41.90 -3.47
CA VAL A 37 21.65 41.07 -4.65
C VAL A 37 22.78 40.09 -4.36
N LEU A 38 23.88 40.56 -3.73
CA LEU A 38 25.01 39.71 -3.36
C LEU A 38 24.62 38.62 -2.36
N LEU A 39 23.81 38.96 -1.35
CA LEU A 39 23.32 37.99 -0.37
C LEU A 39 22.43 36.94 -1.04
N LEU A 40 21.45 37.34 -1.84
CA LEU A 40 20.56 36.40 -2.55
C LEU A 40 21.35 35.50 -3.53
N ALA A 41 22.33 36.06 -4.25
CA ALA A 41 23.21 35.28 -5.11
C ALA A 41 24.06 34.29 -4.30
N SER A 42 24.61 34.70 -3.14
CA SER A 42 25.39 33.81 -2.27
C SER A 42 24.54 32.66 -1.71
N PHE A 43 23.30 32.93 -1.29
CA PHE A 43 22.38 31.88 -0.83
C PHE A 43 21.97 30.95 -1.96
N ALA A 44 21.71 31.47 -3.16
CA ALA A 44 21.40 30.64 -4.33
C ALA A 44 22.59 29.75 -4.73
N VAL A 45 23.80 30.29 -4.75
CA VAL A 45 25.03 29.53 -5.03
C VAL A 45 25.28 28.48 -3.95
N LEU A 46 25.17 28.83 -2.68
CA LEU A 46 25.34 27.87 -1.58
C LEU A 46 24.29 26.75 -1.65
N SER A 47 23.02 27.10 -1.90
CA SER A 47 21.94 26.12 -2.10
C SER A 47 22.22 25.21 -3.29
N LEU A 48 22.65 25.77 -4.42
CA LEU A 48 23.02 25.00 -5.61
C LEU A 48 24.17 24.05 -5.30
N LEU A 49 25.24 24.51 -4.64
CA LEU A 49 26.40 23.70 -4.30
C LEU A 49 26.06 22.58 -3.31
N LEU A 50 25.19 22.83 -2.33
CA LEU A 50 24.74 21.81 -1.39
C LEU A 50 23.87 20.75 -2.08
N ASN A 51 22.92 21.16 -2.92
CA ASN A 51 22.07 20.22 -3.67
C ASN A 51 22.86 19.44 -4.73
N PHE A 52 23.79 20.10 -5.42
CA PHE A 52 24.66 19.46 -6.41
C PHE A 52 25.68 18.54 -5.76
N GLY A 53 26.24 18.93 -4.61
CA GLY A 53 27.09 18.08 -3.79
C GLY A 53 26.35 16.83 -3.34
N TYR A 54 25.14 16.97 -2.80
CA TYR A 54 24.26 15.84 -2.46
C TYR A 54 24.01 14.93 -3.67
N TYR A 55 23.68 15.52 -4.83
CA TYR A 55 23.42 14.76 -6.06
C TYR A 55 24.66 14.01 -6.58
N ILE A 56 25.84 14.64 -6.58
CA ILE A 56 27.09 13.98 -6.97
C ILE A 56 27.46 12.87 -5.99
N THR A 57 27.37 13.10 -4.68
CA THR A 57 27.63 12.04 -3.69
C THR A 57 26.64 10.90 -3.78
N SER A 58 25.44 11.15 -4.34
CA SER A 58 24.43 10.11 -4.60
C SER A 58 24.67 9.35 -5.91
N LEU A 59 25.48 9.89 -6.83
CA LEU A 59 25.82 9.27 -8.10
C LEU A 59 27.10 8.42 -8.03
N ASP A 60 27.92 8.62 -7.01
CA ASP A 60 29.21 7.95 -6.82
C ASP A 60 29.09 6.76 -5.85
N GLU A 61 28.05 5.94 -6.00
CA GLU A 61 28.06 4.55 -5.52
C GLU A 61 28.50 3.65 -6.69
N PRO A 62 29.80 3.27 -6.78
CA PRO A 62 30.20 2.24 -7.72
C PRO A 62 29.76 0.91 -7.12
N GLN A 63 28.67 0.36 -7.63
CA GLN A 63 28.31 -1.05 -7.51
C GLN A 63 29.33 -1.87 -8.33
N VAL A 64 30.57 -1.96 -7.83
CA VAL A 64 31.59 -2.87 -8.35
C VAL A 64 31.56 -4.11 -7.45
N GLU A 65 30.82 -5.12 -7.92
CA GLU A 65 30.87 -6.49 -7.39
C GLU A 65 32.27 -7.07 -7.63
N ILE A 66 33.14 -6.98 -6.63
CA ILE A 66 34.31 -7.86 -6.51
C ILE A 66 34.14 -8.62 -5.19
N PRO A 67 33.74 -9.91 -5.22
CA PRO A 67 33.32 -10.65 -4.03
C PRO A 67 34.41 -10.90 -2.98
N VAL A 68 35.69 -10.69 -3.31
CA VAL A 68 36.80 -11.25 -2.52
C VAL A 68 37.47 -10.23 -1.58
N VAL A 69 37.35 -8.91 -1.79
CA VAL A 69 38.16 -7.92 -1.07
C VAL A 69 37.41 -7.19 0.06
N LYS A 70 36.07 -7.19 0.07
CA LYS A 70 35.27 -6.54 1.14
C LYS A 70 35.37 -7.22 2.51
N SER A 71 35.88 -8.44 2.59
CA SER A 71 36.00 -9.19 3.87
C SER A 71 37.02 -8.59 4.85
N LEU A 72 37.89 -7.66 4.44
CA LEU A 72 38.98 -7.15 5.30
C LEU A 72 38.78 -5.71 5.81
N LEU A 73 37.79 -4.96 5.31
CA LEU A 73 37.49 -3.61 5.78
C LEU A 73 36.02 -3.55 6.21
N TYR A 74 35.80 -3.78 7.51
CA TYR A 74 34.49 -3.58 8.13
C TYR A 74 34.11 -2.09 8.03
N THR A 75 33.16 -1.78 7.15
CA THR A 75 32.47 -0.50 7.13
C THR A 75 31.13 -0.65 7.83
N PRO A 76 30.86 0.10 8.91
CA PRO A 76 29.54 0.05 9.54
C PRO A 76 28.47 0.52 8.54
N PRO A 77 27.24 -0.02 8.63
CA PRO A 77 26.11 0.43 7.81
C PRO A 77 25.86 1.93 8.04
N THR A 78 25.52 2.67 6.98
CA THR A 78 25.31 4.13 7.06
C THR A 78 23.94 4.47 7.65
N ASN A 79 22.97 3.58 7.46
CA ASN A 79 21.62 3.69 8.00
C ASN A 79 21.02 2.30 8.28
N VAL A 80 19.87 2.25 8.94
CA VAL A 80 19.22 0.97 9.33
C VAL A 80 18.77 0.14 8.12
N LEU A 81 18.46 0.76 6.98
CA LEU A 81 18.02 0.04 5.78
C LEU A 81 19.18 -0.75 5.15
N ASP A 82 20.42 -0.28 5.28
CA ASP A 82 21.63 -1.00 4.83
C ASP A 82 21.84 -2.33 5.59
N THR A 83 21.15 -2.52 6.71
CA THR A 83 21.21 -3.78 7.49
C THR A 83 20.24 -4.85 6.98
N ILE A 84 19.34 -4.50 6.05
CA ILE A 84 18.36 -5.43 5.51
C ILE A 84 19.03 -6.29 4.45
N GLN A 85 19.29 -7.55 4.80
CA GLN A 85 19.72 -8.56 3.84
C GLN A 85 18.51 -9.06 3.07
N ARG A 86 18.59 -9.00 1.73
CA ARG A 86 17.59 -9.57 0.83
C ARG A 86 18.23 -10.76 0.13
N ASP A 87 17.49 -11.86 0.07
CA ASP A 87 17.92 -13.03 -0.67
C ASP A 87 17.85 -12.76 -2.19
N GLU A 88 18.87 -13.23 -2.93
CA GLU A 88 19.05 -13.00 -4.37
C GLU A 88 17.93 -13.62 -5.22
N THR A 89 17.16 -14.57 -4.67
CA THR A 89 16.03 -15.22 -5.35
C THR A 89 14.71 -14.47 -5.20
N LEU A 90 14.59 -13.55 -4.23
CA LEU A 90 13.38 -12.74 -4.02
C LEU A 90 13.01 -11.86 -5.23
N PRO A 91 13.98 -11.30 -5.98
CA PRO A 91 13.74 -10.71 -7.29
C PRO A 91 12.98 -11.59 -8.29
N ALA A 92 12.96 -12.91 -8.18
CA ALA A 92 12.18 -13.73 -9.12
C ALA A 92 10.67 -13.74 -8.81
N LEU A 93 10.25 -13.24 -7.64
CA LEU A 93 8.86 -13.27 -7.20
C LEU A 93 8.08 -12.14 -7.86
N THR A 94 7.00 -12.49 -8.55
CA THR A 94 6.14 -11.53 -9.28
C THR A 94 4.66 -11.70 -8.96
N HIS A 95 4.26 -12.76 -8.25
CA HIS A 95 2.87 -13.04 -7.95
C HIS A 95 2.61 -12.95 -6.44
N LEU A 96 1.70 -12.07 -6.02
CA LEU A 96 1.27 -11.97 -4.64
C LEU A 96 0.05 -12.87 -4.39
N ILE A 97 0.18 -13.85 -3.48
CA ILE A 97 -0.96 -14.61 -2.96
C ILE A 97 -1.31 -14.06 -1.58
N VAL A 98 -2.53 -13.57 -1.39
CA VAL A 98 -2.99 -12.99 -0.13
C VAL A 98 -4.00 -13.92 0.53
N VAL A 99 -3.75 -14.30 1.79
CA VAL A 99 -4.77 -14.93 2.63
C VAL A 99 -5.23 -13.90 3.67
N ALA A 100 -6.47 -13.45 3.54
CA ALA A 100 -7.04 -12.41 4.39
C ALA A 100 -7.50 -12.97 5.75
N GLY A 101 -6.95 -12.45 6.85
CA GLY A 101 -7.30 -12.81 8.22
C GLY A 101 -8.75 -12.49 8.56
N HIS A 102 -9.35 -13.37 9.39
CA HIS A 102 -10.73 -13.23 9.87
C HIS A 102 -10.89 -13.44 11.39
N ALA A 103 -9.94 -14.13 12.02
CA ALA A 103 -9.91 -14.47 13.44
C ALA A 103 -8.48 -14.83 13.85
N ILE A 104 -8.22 -14.92 15.15
CA ILE A 104 -6.89 -15.22 15.68
C ILE A 104 -6.92 -16.59 16.34
N TRP A 105 -6.06 -17.49 15.88
CA TRP A 105 -5.80 -18.74 16.58
C TRP A 105 -4.78 -18.49 17.70
N LYS A 106 -5.07 -18.98 18.91
CA LYS A 106 -4.23 -18.85 20.12
C LYS A 106 -3.68 -20.19 20.63
N GLY A 107 -4.00 -21.29 19.95
CA GLY A 107 -3.47 -22.61 20.27
C GLY A 107 -1.98 -22.74 19.96
N ASN A 108 -1.41 -23.86 20.41
CA ASN A 108 -0.01 -24.23 20.23
C ASN A 108 0.19 -25.66 19.70
N ASP A 109 -0.88 -26.45 19.58
CA ASP A 109 -0.86 -27.84 19.08
C ASP A 109 -1.65 -27.93 17.76
N ALA A 110 -1.07 -28.60 16.75
CA ALA A 110 -1.70 -28.81 15.45
C ALA A 110 -3.03 -29.59 15.55
N SER A 111 -3.16 -30.49 16.52
CA SER A 111 -4.37 -31.29 16.73
C SER A 111 -5.57 -30.47 17.19
N GLU A 112 -5.33 -29.28 17.75
CA GLU A 112 -6.37 -28.37 18.27
C GLU A 112 -6.70 -27.23 17.28
N ILE A 113 -6.15 -27.24 16.06
CA ILE A 113 -6.40 -26.20 15.04
C ILE A 113 -7.90 -26.05 14.74
N LEU A 114 -8.67 -27.15 14.79
CA LEU A 114 -10.11 -27.13 14.53
C LEU A 114 -10.98 -26.88 15.79
N ASP A 115 -10.37 -26.78 16.97
CA ASP A 115 -11.07 -26.51 18.21
C ASP A 115 -11.38 -25.01 18.35
N GLU A 116 -12.66 -24.62 18.31
CA GLU A 116 -13.09 -23.22 18.44
C GLU A 116 -12.61 -22.56 19.76
N GLU A 117 -12.35 -23.33 20.83
CA GLU A 117 -11.83 -22.77 22.09
C GLU A 117 -10.41 -22.21 21.94
N GLN A 118 -9.66 -22.72 20.97
CA GLN A 118 -8.33 -22.22 20.58
C GLN A 118 -8.40 -21.02 19.62
N TRP A 119 -9.59 -20.49 19.33
CA TRP A 119 -9.77 -19.31 18.49
C TRP A 119 -10.39 -18.14 19.26
N ILE A 120 -9.87 -16.94 18.98
CA ILE A 120 -10.48 -15.68 19.43
C ILE A 120 -11.50 -15.26 18.37
N LEU A 121 -12.73 -15.75 18.55
CA LEU A 121 -13.87 -15.52 17.67
C LEU A 121 -14.81 -14.43 18.19
N GLU A 122 -15.39 -13.65 17.28
CA GLU A 122 -16.57 -12.82 17.56
C GLU A 122 -17.79 -13.70 17.83
N ALA A 123 -18.81 -13.13 18.49
CA ALA A 123 -20.03 -13.86 18.81
C ALA A 123 -20.71 -14.46 17.57
N TYR A 124 -20.74 -13.72 16.45
CA TYR A 124 -21.32 -14.21 15.19
C TYR A 124 -20.47 -15.24 14.47
N GLN A 125 -19.21 -15.48 14.90
CA GLN A 125 -18.30 -16.42 14.26
C GLN A 125 -18.36 -17.84 14.84
N ARG A 126 -18.94 -18.01 16.04
CA ARG A 126 -19.00 -19.29 16.78
C ARG A 126 -20.08 -20.23 16.28
N GLY A 127 -19.84 -21.54 16.44
CA GLY A 127 -20.87 -22.58 16.31
C GLY A 127 -21.34 -22.85 14.87
N GLY A 128 -20.47 -22.58 13.89
CA GLY A 128 -20.86 -22.50 12.48
C GLY A 128 -19.81 -22.94 11.45
N GLY A 129 -18.86 -23.78 11.86
CA GLY A 129 -17.83 -24.33 10.97
C GLY A 129 -16.84 -23.30 10.40
N ARG A 130 -16.86 -22.04 10.87
CA ARG A 130 -15.99 -20.98 10.34
C ARG A 130 -14.51 -21.24 10.56
N VAL A 131 -14.16 -21.90 11.65
CA VAL A 131 -12.77 -22.33 11.90
C VAL A 131 -12.27 -23.23 10.77
N ASN A 132 -13.09 -24.19 10.32
CA ASN A 132 -12.73 -25.02 9.18
C ASN A 132 -12.50 -24.18 7.92
N ALA A 133 -13.36 -23.20 7.63
CA ALA A 133 -13.14 -22.29 6.51
C ALA A 133 -11.84 -21.49 6.64
N PHE A 134 -11.50 -20.96 7.82
CA PHE A 134 -10.23 -20.24 8.03
C PHE A 134 -9.03 -21.14 7.75
N VAL A 135 -9.06 -22.39 8.21
CA VAL A 135 -8.00 -23.37 7.95
C VAL A 135 -7.91 -23.71 6.46
N GLN A 136 -9.05 -23.88 5.78
CA GLN A 136 -9.06 -24.08 4.34
C GLN A 136 -8.53 -22.87 3.56
N HIS A 137 -8.74 -21.64 4.03
CA HIS A 137 -8.12 -20.44 3.44
C HIS A 137 -6.60 -20.52 3.53
N ILE A 138 -6.08 -20.91 4.68
CA ILE A 138 -4.64 -21.09 4.93
C ILE A 138 -4.08 -22.16 3.98
N MET A 139 -4.67 -23.36 3.98
CA MET A 139 -4.19 -24.48 3.17
C MET A 139 -4.31 -24.23 1.67
N THR A 140 -5.35 -23.53 1.23
CA THR A 140 -5.50 -23.16 -0.18
C THR A 140 -4.42 -22.15 -0.59
N GLY A 141 -4.14 -21.16 0.25
CA GLY A 141 -3.08 -20.19 0.00
C GLY A 141 -1.69 -20.82 -0.05
N THR A 142 -1.40 -21.76 0.85
CA THR A 142 -0.13 -22.49 0.84
C THR A 142 0.00 -23.40 -0.37
N GLN A 143 -1.07 -24.10 -0.75
CA GLN A 143 -1.08 -24.95 -1.94
C GLN A 143 -0.81 -24.14 -3.22
N LEU A 144 -1.53 -23.03 -3.42
CA LEU A 144 -1.29 -22.14 -4.57
C LEU A 144 0.15 -21.64 -4.61
N ALA A 145 0.71 -21.30 -3.44
CA ALA A 145 2.07 -20.81 -3.37
C ALA A 145 3.12 -21.91 -3.65
N ALA A 146 2.83 -23.16 -3.29
CA ALA A 146 3.67 -24.30 -3.62
C ALA A 146 3.64 -24.61 -5.13
N GLU A 147 2.49 -24.43 -5.78
CA GLU A 147 2.30 -24.68 -7.22
C GLU A 147 2.94 -23.59 -8.10
N ASP A 148 2.97 -22.33 -7.66
CA ASP A 148 3.61 -21.23 -8.40
C ASP A 148 4.95 -20.81 -7.76
N PRO A 149 6.11 -21.17 -8.35
CA PRO A 149 7.42 -20.80 -7.82
C PRO A 149 7.72 -19.29 -7.87
N ARG A 150 6.96 -18.50 -8.63
CA ARG A 150 7.10 -17.03 -8.71
C ARG A 150 6.27 -16.31 -7.64
N SER A 151 5.56 -17.04 -6.80
CA SER A 151 4.64 -16.44 -5.84
C SER A 151 5.26 -16.20 -4.46
N LEU A 152 4.77 -15.17 -3.76
CA LEU A 152 4.97 -14.98 -2.33
C LEU A 152 3.60 -15.07 -1.65
N LEU A 153 3.50 -15.96 -0.66
CA LEU A 153 2.31 -16.02 0.20
C LEU A 153 2.39 -14.96 1.30
N VAL A 154 1.37 -14.12 1.40
CA VAL A 154 1.24 -13.13 2.47
C VAL A 154 -0.05 -13.40 3.25
N PHE A 155 0.08 -13.85 4.49
CA PHE A 155 -1.02 -13.82 5.43
C PHE A 155 -1.20 -12.37 5.89
N SER A 156 -2.39 -11.78 5.75
CA SER A 156 -2.62 -10.36 6.04
C SER A 156 -3.77 -10.16 7.01
N GLY A 157 -3.48 -9.49 8.12
CA GLY A 157 -4.45 -9.16 9.16
C GLY A 157 -3.75 -8.84 10.48
N GLY A 158 -4.10 -7.71 11.08
CA GLY A 158 -3.43 -7.17 12.26
C GLY A 158 -3.94 -7.70 13.60
N GLN A 159 -3.51 -7.03 14.66
CA GLN A 159 -3.89 -7.35 16.05
C GLN A 159 -5.26 -6.78 16.40
N THR A 160 -6.33 -7.36 15.84
CA THR A 160 -7.68 -6.78 15.88
C THR A 160 -8.47 -7.04 17.17
N ARG A 161 -7.91 -7.82 18.11
CA ARG A 161 -8.57 -8.29 19.33
C ARG A 161 -7.84 -7.83 20.59
N PRO A 162 -8.49 -7.11 21.52
CA PRO A 162 -7.87 -6.68 22.78
C PRO A 162 -7.32 -7.84 23.62
N SER A 163 -7.93 -9.02 23.51
CA SER A 163 -7.53 -10.23 24.25
C SER A 163 -6.40 -11.02 23.59
N SER A 164 -5.82 -10.53 22.49
CA SER A 164 -4.75 -11.21 21.76
C SER A 164 -3.40 -10.52 21.95
N THR A 165 -2.34 -11.31 22.07
CA THR A 165 -0.95 -10.85 22.01
C THR A 165 -0.31 -10.98 20.62
N THR A 166 -1.03 -11.56 19.66
CA THR A 166 -0.56 -11.86 18.29
C THR A 166 -1.55 -11.34 17.25
N THR A 167 -1.15 -11.28 15.98
CA THR A 167 -2.00 -10.84 14.87
C THR A 167 -2.79 -11.99 14.23
N GLU A 168 -3.78 -11.66 13.41
CA GLU A 168 -4.46 -12.66 12.57
C GLU A 168 -3.43 -13.33 11.62
N ALA A 169 -2.58 -12.54 10.98
CA ALA A 169 -1.54 -13.02 10.06
C ALA A 169 -0.51 -13.96 10.71
N GLU A 170 0.05 -13.59 11.86
CA GLU A 170 0.98 -14.42 12.64
C GLU A 170 0.32 -15.75 13.05
N SER A 171 -0.95 -15.71 13.46
CA SER A 171 -1.66 -16.92 13.84
C SER A 171 -1.86 -17.88 12.64
N TYR A 172 -2.08 -17.34 11.44
CA TYR A 172 -2.25 -18.13 10.22
C TYR A 172 -0.91 -18.70 9.74
N MET A 173 0.16 -17.90 9.80
CA MET A 173 1.52 -18.37 9.55
C MET A 173 1.89 -19.52 10.49
N ARG A 174 1.57 -19.41 11.78
CA ARG A 174 1.84 -20.47 12.77
C ARG A 174 1.08 -21.76 12.46
N ILE A 175 -0.19 -21.67 12.06
CA ILE A 175 -0.97 -22.83 11.60
C ILE A 175 -0.29 -23.50 10.40
N ALA A 176 0.12 -22.72 9.40
CA ALA A 176 0.80 -23.24 8.21
C ALA A 176 2.13 -23.91 8.56
N THR A 177 2.92 -23.34 9.49
CA THR A 177 4.15 -23.95 10.01
C THR A 177 3.88 -25.27 10.72
N LEU A 178 2.93 -25.29 11.67
CA LEU A 178 2.60 -26.49 12.44
C LEU A 178 2.02 -27.62 11.58
N SER A 179 1.47 -27.26 10.42
CA SER A 179 0.91 -28.22 9.46
C SER A 179 1.91 -28.65 8.38
N ASP A 180 3.17 -28.23 8.48
CA ASP A 180 4.23 -28.47 7.48
C ASP A 180 3.80 -28.08 6.04
N ALA A 181 3.02 -26.98 5.93
CA ALA A 181 2.38 -26.58 4.70
C ALA A 181 3.08 -25.41 4.00
N LEU A 182 4.13 -24.82 4.60
CA LEU A 182 4.75 -23.61 4.05
C LEU A 182 5.45 -23.88 2.71
N PRO A 183 5.29 -22.98 1.70
CA PRO A 183 5.96 -23.13 0.41
C PRO A 183 7.47 -22.90 0.57
N LEU A 184 8.26 -23.84 0.07
CA LEU A 184 9.72 -23.76 0.10
C LEU A 184 10.29 -23.58 -1.33
N SER A 185 11.28 -22.71 -1.48
CA SER A 185 12.10 -22.63 -2.71
C SER A 185 13.27 -23.61 -2.63
N GLN A 186 13.58 -24.23 -3.77
CA GLN A 186 14.84 -24.95 -3.91
C GLN A 186 16.00 -23.96 -4.03
N PRO A 187 17.12 -24.19 -3.32
CA PRO A 187 18.26 -23.30 -3.38
C PRO A 187 18.95 -23.38 -4.74
N VAL A 188 19.35 -22.21 -5.27
CA VAL A 188 20.11 -22.12 -6.53
C VAL A 188 21.59 -22.45 -6.29
N THR A 189 22.12 -22.14 -5.10
CA THR A 189 23.56 -22.25 -4.77
C THR A 189 23.87 -22.61 -3.30
N GLY A 190 22.86 -22.89 -2.46
CA GLY A 190 23.01 -23.05 -1.00
C GLY A 190 22.36 -24.31 -0.39
N LEU A 191 22.56 -24.50 0.92
CA LEU A 191 22.03 -25.63 1.70
C LEU A 191 20.64 -25.35 2.33
N ASP A 192 20.21 -24.08 2.41
CA ASP A 192 18.99 -23.70 3.14
C ASP A 192 17.81 -23.44 2.20
N MET A 193 16.68 -24.08 2.49
CA MET A 193 15.41 -23.84 1.79
C MET A 193 14.80 -22.51 2.24
N ILE A 194 14.36 -21.69 1.30
CA ILE A 194 13.76 -20.38 1.60
C ILE A 194 12.24 -20.55 1.70
N VAL A 195 11.66 -20.10 2.81
CA VAL A 195 10.22 -20.04 2.98
C VAL A 195 9.67 -18.87 2.15
N ARG A 196 8.83 -19.16 1.14
CA ARG A 196 8.14 -18.16 0.31
C ARG A 196 6.81 -17.72 0.92
N ALA A 197 6.84 -17.41 2.21
CA ALA A 197 5.70 -16.89 2.93
C ALA A 197 6.12 -15.82 3.95
N THR A 198 5.27 -14.83 4.17
CA THR A 198 5.45 -13.80 5.21
C THR A 198 4.11 -13.32 5.77
N THR A 199 4.16 -12.44 6.76
CA THR A 199 2.99 -11.83 7.41
C THR A 199 2.91 -10.34 7.10
N GLU A 200 1.67 -9.84 7.04
CA GLU A 200 1.31 -8.43 7.07
C GLU A 200 0.43 -8.20 8.31
N ASP A 201 0.97 -7.46 9.27
CA ASP A 201 0.52 -7.47 10.67
C ASP A 201 -0.27 -6.22 11.09
N PHE A 202 -0.68 -5.39 10.13
CA PHE A 202 -1.28 -4.08 10.40
C PHE A 202 -2.64 -3.87 9.77
N ALA A 203 -3.10 -4.71 8.83
CA ALA A 203 -4.41 -4.51 8.24
C ALA A 203 -5.57 -4.70 9.23
N LEU A 204 -6.52 -3.77 9.23
CA LEU A 204 -7.65 -3.73 10.16
C LEU A 204 -8.99 -3.99 9.46
N ASP A 205 -8.99 -3.97 8.14
CA ASP A 205 -10.15 -4.25 7.30
C ASP A 205 -9.72 -4.88 5.96
N SER A 206 -10.71 -5.27 5.16
CA SER A 206 -10.46 -5.97 3.89
C SER A 206 -9.77 -5.13 2.82
N PHE A 207 -9.93 -3.80 2.84
CA PHE A 207 -9.22 -2.94 1.89
C PHE A 207 -7.74 -2.89 2.28
N GLN A 208 -7.47 -2.71 3.58
CA GLN A 208 -6.11 -2.76 4.12
C GLN A 208 -5.46 -4.14 3.92
N ASN A 209 -6.22 -5.24 4.04
CA ASN A 209 -5.65 -6.58 3.80
C ASN A 209 -5.03 -6.68 2.39
N LEU A 210 -5.67 -6.05 1.39
CA LEU A 210 -5.14 -6.03 0.04
C LEU A 210 -4.00 -5.01 -0.12
N LEU A 211 -4.23 -3.74 0.25
CA LEU A 211 -3.24 -2.67 0.06
C LEU A 211 -1.95 -2.92 0.83
N TYR A 212 -2.05 -3.38 2.08
CA TYR A 212 -0.89 -3.63 2.91
C TYR A 212 -0.17 -4.91 2.51
N ALA A 213 -0.87 -5.93 1.99
CA ALA A 213 -0.19 -7.09 1.41
C ALA A 213 0.66 -6.70 0.17
N ILE A 214 0.17 -5.78 -0.65
CA ILE A 214 0.94 -5.21 -1.78
C ILE A 214 2.18 -4.46 -1.25
N ALA A 215 2.01 -3.59 -0.25
CA ALA A 215 3.12 -2.87 0.37
C ALA A 215 4.14 -3.81 1.03
N ARG A 216 3.65 -4.88 1.69
CA ARG A 216 4.48 -5.89 2.32
C ARG A 216 5.25 -6.73 1.30
N PHE A 217 4.63 -7.06 0.17
CA PHE A 217 5.32 -7.72 -0.95
C PHE A 217 6.47 -6.86 -1.45
N HIS A 218 6.26 -5.55 -1.62
CA HIS A 218 7.33 -4.61 -2.01
C HIS A 218 8.42 -4.48 -0.95
N GLU A 219 8.06 -4.36 0.32
CA GLU A 219 9.01 -4.30 1.43
C GLU A 219 9.91 -5.55 1.49
N TYR A 220 9.31 -6.73 1.24
CA TYR A 220 9.98 -8.03 1.28
C TYR A 220 10.84 -8.32 0.05
N THR A 221 10.34 -8.03 -1.16
CA THR A 221 10.98 -8.41 -2.43
C THR A 221 11.74 -7.28 -3.12
N GLY A 222 11.49 -6.03 -2.73
CA GLY A 222 12.01 -4.83 -3.40
C GLY A 222 11.30 -4.46 -4.70
N ARG A 223 10.18 -5.09 -5.04
CA ARG A 223 9.37 -4.79 -6.23
C ARG A 223 7.88 -4.96 -5.96
N TYR A 224 7.03 -4.30 -6.74
CA TYR A 224 5.58 -4.52 -6.67
C TYR A 224 5.19 -5.80 -7.44
N PRO A 225 4.13 -6.50 -7.03
CA PRO A 225 3.69 -7.69 -7.75
C PRO A 225 3.11 -7.33 -9.12
N GLU A 226 3.20 -8.26 -10.06
CA GLU A 226 2.56 -8.18 -11.37
C GLU A 226 1.15 -8.81 -11.32
N ASP A 227 1.01 -9.93 -10.62
CA ASP A 227 -0.25 -10.66 -10.47
C ASP A 227 -0.66 -10.73 -8.99
N ILE A 228 -1.96 -10.73 -8.71
CA ILE A 228 -2.51 -10.88 -7.36
C ILE A 228 -3.57 -11.98 -7.35
N THR A 229 -3.46 -12.93 -6.41
CA THR A 229 -4.52 -13.87 -6.06
C THR A 229 -4.93 -13.68 -4.60
N VAL A 230 -6.19 -13.40 -4.33
CA VAL A 230 -6.72 -13.32 -2.96
C VAL A 230 -7.50 -14.59 -2.62
N VAL A 231 -7.20 -15.21 -1.49
CA VAL A 231 -7.92 -16.34 -0.90
C VAL A 231 -8.74 -15.85 0.29
N GLY A 232 -10.02 -16.20 0.32
CA GLY A 232 -10.91 -15.88 1.44
C GLY A 232 -12.33 -16.39 1.22
N TYR A 233 -13.29 -15.89 1.98
CA TYR A 233 -14.70 -16.26 1.79
C TYR A 233 -15.24 -15.89 0.39
N GLU A 234 -15.99 -16.78 -0.25
CA GLU A 234 -16.59 -16.52 -1.57
C GLU A 234 -17.60 -15.37 -1.50
N MET A 235 -18.37 -15.26 -0.40
CA MET A 235 -19.27 -14.11 -0.19
C MET A 235 -18.56 -12.74 -0.27
N LYS A 236 -17.24 -12.67 -0.05
CA LYS A 236 -16.47 -11.41 -0.15
C LYS A 236 -15.89 -11.14 -1.54
N ARG A 237 -16.00 -12.09 -2.49
CA ARG A 237 -15.42 -11.98 -3.85
C ARG A 237 -15.74 -10.65 -4.48
N ARG A 238 -17.04 -10.32 -4.58
CA ARG A 238 -17.52 -9.10 -5.25
C ARG A 238 -16.91 -7.83 -4.64
N ARG A 239 -16.76 -7.79 -3.32
CA ARG A 239 -16.16 -6.64 -2.64
C ARG A 239 -14.68 -6.49 -2.99
N PHE A 240 -13.93 -7.58 -3.10
CA PHE A 240 -12.53 -7.51 -3.51
C PHE A 240 -12.38 -7.19 -5.00
N THR A 241 -13.15 -7.85 -5.88
CA THR A 241 -13.00 -7.73 -7.33
C THR A 241 -13.62 -6.46 -7.91
N GLU A 242 -14.81 -6.04 -7.44
CA GLU A 242 -15.53 -4.90 -7.98
C GLU A 242 -15.16 -3.58 -7.29
N LEU A 243 -14.77 -3.63 -6.01
CA LEU A 243 -14.52 -2.43 -5.20
C LEU A 243 -13.03 -2.25 -4.88
N HIS A 244 -12.41 -3.16 -4.09
CA HIS A 244 -11.03 -2.96 -3.62
C HIS A 244 -10.02 -2.93 -4.76
N ARG A 245 -10.07 -3.91 -5.67
CA ARG A 245 -9.24 -3.95 -6.89
C ARG A 245 -9.43 -2.67 -7.72
N ALA A 246 -10.68 -2.27 -7.93
CA ALA A 246 -11.01 -1.07 -8.72
C ALA A 246 -10.48 0.22 -8.06
N ALA A 247 -10.56 0.32 -6.73
CA ALA A 247 -10.03 1.43 -5.94
C ALA A 247 -8.50 1.57 -6.07
N LEU A 248 -7.81 0.44 -6.25
CA LEU A 248 -6.37 0.36 -6.50
C LEU A 248 -6.01 0.47 -7.98
N ARG A 249 -6.99 0.59 -8.89
CA ARG A 249 -6.77 0.59 -10.35
C ARG A 249 -6.01 -0.65 -10.85
N TRP A 250 -6.10 -1.77 -10.14
CA TRP A 250 -5.41 -3.00 -10.55
C TRP A 250 -6.12 -3.65 -11.76
N PRO A 251 -5.40 -4.09 -12.81
CA PRO A 251 -6.01 -4.70 -13.99
C PRO A 251 -6.82 -5.96 -13.65
N GLU A 252 -7.97 -6.13 -14.28
CA GLU A 252 -8.85 -7.29 -14.03
C GLU A 252 -8.22 -8.61 -14.46
N SER A 253 -7.46 -8.60 -15.56
CA SER A 253 -6.71 -9.76 -16.08
C SER A 253 -5.61 -10.27 -15.13
N ARG A 254 -5.13 -9.42 -14.22
CA ARG A 254 -4.03 -9.70 -13.28
C ARG A 254 -4.49 -9.75 -11.82
N PHE A 255 -5.80 -9.86 -11.60
CA PHE A 255 -6.38 -9.96 -10.27
C PHE A 255 -7.34 -11.15 -10.21
N HIS A 256 -6.97 -12.15 -9.41
CA HIS A 256 -7.76 -13.35 -9.19
C HIS A 256 -8.27 -13.41 -7.76
N TYR A 257 -9.41 -14.06 -7.58
CA TYR A 257 -10.00 -14.32 -6.28
C TYR A 257 -10.41 -15.78 -6.20
N LEU A 258 -9.99 -16.46 -5.13
CA LEU A 258 -10.38 -17.83 -4.84
C LEU A 258 -11.23 -17.83 -3.57
N GLY A 259 -12.51 -18.12 -3.75
CA GLY A 259 -13.48 -18.18 -2.67
C GLY A 259 -13.59 -19.58 -2.08
N VAL A 260 -13.53 -19.65 -0.76
CA VAL A 260 -13.67 -20.87 0.02
C VAL A 260 -14.73 -20.61 1.07
N ASP A 261 -15.87 -21.28 0.96
CA ASP A 261 -17.05 -21.07 1.80
C ASP A 261 -17.29 -22.22 2.78
N VAL A 262 -18.06 -21.91 3.81
CA VAL A 262 -18.71 -22.90 4.69
C VAL A 262 -19.97 -23.41 3.99
N GLU A 263 -20.19 -24.73 4.02
CA GLU A 263 -21.38 -25.34 3.42
C GLU A 263 -22.65 -25.09 4.26
N GLY A 264 -23.83 -25.11 3.61
CA GLY A 264 -25.15 -25.11 4.27
C GLY A 264 -25.83 -23.75 4.47
N ASP A 265 -26.91 -23.73 5.24
CA ASP A 265 -27.81 -22.56 5.44
C ASP A 265 -27.10 -21.33 6.05
N GLU A 266 -25.99 -21.55 6.74
CA GLU A 266 -25.20 -20.48 7.32
C GLU A 266 -24.51 -19.62 6.26
N ALA A 267 -24.23 -20.18 5.08
CA ALA A 267 -23.68 -19.46 3.94
C ALA A 267 -24.62 -18.33 3.47
N VAL A 268 -25.95 -18.57 3.49
CA VAL A 268 -26.95 -17.58 3.05
C VAL A 268 -26.96 -16.38 4.00
N ARG A 269 -27.06 -16.62 5.32
CA ARG A 269 -27.03 -15.53 6.31
C ARG A 269 -25.71 -14.77 6.31
N ALA A 270 -24.60 -15.49 6.14
CA ALA A 270 -23.28 -14.87 6.03
C ALA A 270 -23.20 -13.94 4.81
N LYS A 271 -23.75 -14.37 3.67
CA LYS A 271 -23.83 -13.57 2.44
C LYS A 271 -24.64 -12.29 2.60
N ASP A 272 -25.84 -12.36 3.19
CA ASP A 272 -26.64 -11.16 3.45
C ASP A 272 -25.93 -10.20 4.42
N GLY A 273 -25.29 -10.75 5.45
CA GLY A 273 -24.45 -10.01 6.36
C GLY A 273 -23.27 -9.31 5.67
N GLU A 274 -22.62 -9.98 4.72
CA GLU A 274 -21.53 -9.43 3.90
C GLU A 274 -22.03 -8.27 3.03
N ILE A 275 -23.17 -8.43 2.36
CA ILE A 275 -23.73 -7.40 1.49
C ILE A 275 -24.02 -6.14 2.29
N MET A 276 -24.73 -6.28 3.42
CA MET A 276 -25.19 -5.15 4.22
C MET A 276 -24.06 -4.46 5.00
N ASN A 277 -23.09 -5.23 5.50
CA ASN A 277 -22.06 -4.70 6.42
C ASN A 277 -20.68 -4.54 5.78
N GLY A 278 -20.49 -5.08 4.57
CA GLY A 278 -19.26 -5.09 3.80
C GLY A 278 -19.47 -4.43 2.44
N TYR A 279 -20.08 -5.12 1.49
CA TYR A 279 -20.18 -4.66 0.10
C TYR A 279 -20.83 -3.27 -0.03
N LEU A 280 -22.07 -3.10 0.44
CA LEU A 280 -22.81 -1.83 0.32
C LEU A 280 -22.11 -0.64 1.00
N PRO A 281 -21.53 -0.78 2.21
CA PRO A 281 -20.73 0.31 2.78
C PRO A 281 -19.55 0.76 1.91
N TYR A 282 -18.83 -0.18 1.28
CA TYR A 282 -17.69 0.17 0.41
C TYR A 282 -18.12 0.71 -0.96
N THR A 283 -19.38 0.54 -1.39
CA THR A 283 -19.89 1.25 -2.59
C THR A 283 -20.11 2.73 -2.33
N LEU A 284 -20.24 3.14 -1.06
CA LEU A 284 -20.41 4.53 -0.65
C LEU A 284 -19.08 5.17 -0.22
N ASP A 285 -18.19 4.39 0.40
CA ASP A 285 -16.89 4.84 0.89
C ASP A 285 -15.79 3.87 0.46
N LEU A 286 -15.21 4.16 -0.72
CA LEU A 286 -14.37 3.21 -1.46
C LEU A 286 -13.08 2.83 -0.72
N TYR A 287 -12.57 3.73 0.14
CA TYR A 287 -11.32 3.57 0.90
C TYR A 287 -11.57 3.24 2.39
N GLY A 288 -12.84 3.13 2.80
CA GLY A 288 -13.23 2.80 4.18
C GLY A 288 -12.79 3.83 5.22
N CYS A 289 -12.63 5.08 4.84
CA CYS A 289 -12.11 6.14 5.70
C CYS A 289 -13.19 7.06 6.28
N HIS A 290 -14.47 6.72 6.13
CA HIS A 290 -15.62 7.47 6.64
C HIS A 290 -16.60 6.60 7.45
N GLY A 291 -17.46 7.28 8.21
CA GLY A 291 -18.66 6.71 8.84
C GLY A 291 -18.44 5.40 9.59
N ILE A 292 -19.24 4.39 9.23
CA ILE A 292 -19.22 3.08 9.90
C ILE A 292 -17.94 2.28 9.61
N LEU A 293 -17.32 2.45 8.44
CA LEU A 293 -16.10 1.74 8.08
C LEU A 293 -14.90 2.28 8.87
N LEU A 294 -14.77 3.60 8.95
CA LEU A 294 -13.76 4.23 9.81
C LEU A 294 -13.94 3.85 11.28
N SER A 295 -15.19 3.82 11.76
CA SER A 295 -15.49 3.44 13.15
C SER A 295 -15.06 2.00 13.43
N LYS A 296 -15.36 1.06 12.51
CA LYS A 296 -14.90 -0.33 12.58
C LYS A 296 -13.37 -0.41 12.56
N ARG A 297 -12.70 0.32 11.66
CA ARG A 297 -11.23 0.37 11.55
C ARG A 297 -10.59 0.84 12.86
N ARG A 298 -11.09 1.93 13.45
CA ARG A 298 -10.60 2.46 14.74
C ARG A 298 -10.79 1.46 15.89
N ALA A 299 -11.97 0.83 15.97
CA ALA A 299 -12.26 -0.16 17.02
C ALA A 299 -11.35 -1.40 16.95
N ARG A 300 -10.81 -1.72 15.76
CA ARG A 300 -9.91 -2.85 15.54
C ARG A 300 -8.43 -2.53 15.76
N ASN A 301 -8.07 -1.32 16.20
CA ASN A 301 -6.70 -1.00 16.60
C ASN A 301 -6.58 -0.64 18.09
N PRO A 302 -6.92 -1.56 19.00
CA PRO A 302 -6.87 -1.29 20.44
C PRO A 302 -5.43 -1.08 20.96
N PHE A 303 -4.42 -1.44 20.17
CA PHE A 303 -3.00 -1.33 20.52
C PHE A 303 -2.29 -0.13 19.90
N HIS A 304 -3.02 0.73 19.19
CA HIS A 304 -2.49 1.93 18.55
C HIS A 304 -1.27 1.67 17.63
N ARG A 305 -1.25 0.52 16.95
CA ARG A 305 -0.18 0.13 16.02
C ARG A 305 -0.31 0.89 14.69
N PHE A 306 0.83 1.09 14.03
CA PHE A 306 0.92 1.67 12.68
C PHE A 306 2.02 0.95 11.90
N HIS A 307 1.88 0.91 10.57
CA HIS A 307 2.79 0.20 9.67
C HIS A 307 4.01 1.06 9.27
N SER A 308 5.08 0.40 8.82
CA SER A 308 6.31 1.02 8.30
C SER A 308 6.22 1.48 6.84
N TYR A 309 5.12 1.20 6.12
CA TYR A 309 5.06 1.34 4.66
C TYR A 309 5.27 2.75 4.10
N TYR A 310 5.14 3.82 4.89
CA TYR A 310 5.55 5.15 4.46
C TYR A 310 7.06 5.26 4.20
N THR A 311 7.86 4.44 4.87
CA THR A 311 9.31 4.37 4.72
C THR A 311 9.70 3.30 3.70
N SER A 312 9.09 2.10 3.76
CA SER A 312 9.48 0.99 2.89
C SER A 312 8.79 0.98 1.51
N SER A 313 7.70 1.73 1.34
CA SER A 313 6.95 1.86 0.07
C SER A 313 6.46 3.30 -0.12
N PRO A 314 7.36 4.30 -0.20
CA PRO A 314 7.01 5.72 -0.21
C PRO A 314 6.14 6.11 -1.42
N GLU A 315 6.20 5.37 -2.53
CA GLU A 315 5.36 5.58 -3.70
C GLU A 315 3.86 5.38 -3.40
N LEU A 316 3.53 4.58 -2.38
CA LEU A 316 2.14 4.37 -1.94
C LEU A 316 1.63 5.45 -0.98
N ALA A 317 2.48 6.38 -0.52
CA ALA A 317 2.10 7.35 0.51
C ALA A 317 0.90 8.21 0.08
N GLY A 318 0.80 8.58 -1.20
CA GLY A 318 -0.33 9.33 -1.72
C GLY A 318 -1.64 8.55 -1.66
N LEU A 319 -1.61 7.26 -2.01
CA LEU A 319 -2.75 6.36 -1.92
C LEU A 319 -3.15 6.04 -0.47
N MET A 320 -2.17 5.84 0.42
CA MET A 320 -2.42 5.58 1.85
C MET A 320 -3.07 6.78 2.57
N ASN A 321 -2.72 8.00 2.13
CA ASN A 321 -3.31 9.24 2.64
C ASN A 321 -4.61 9.63 1.91
N TRP A 322 -5.03 8.86 0.89
CA TRP A 322 -6.19 9.21 0.10
C TRP A 322 -7.49 8.90 0.86
N CYS A 323 -8.26 9.95 1.11
CA CYS A 323 -9.58 9.87 1.72
C CYS A 323 -10.48 10.95 1.11
N PRO A 324 -11.14 10.66 -0.03
CA PRO A 324 -11.89 11.67 -0.77
C PRO A 324 -13.17 12.04 -0.03
N GLY A 325 -13.47 13.33 0.06
CA GLY A 325 -14.64 13.85 0.76
C GLY A 325 -15.81 14.24 -0.15
N PRO A 326 -16.82 14.95 0.40
CA PRO A 326 -17.94 15.48 -0.39
C PRO A 326 -17.55 16.59 -1.38
N SER A 327 -16.37 17.18 -1.25
CA SER A 327 -15.84 18.23 -2.14
C SER A 327 -15.44 17.72 -3.52
N GLU A 328 -15.32 16.41 -3.68
CA GLU A 328 -14.85 15.73 -4.87
C GLU A 328 -16.03 15.38 -5.80
N ALA A 329 -15.81 15.40 -7.12
CA ALA A 329 -16.87 15.18 -8.12
C ALA A 329 -17.62 13.85 -7.99
N ARG A 330 -17.01 12.83 -7.36
CA ARG A 330 -17.63 11.53 -7.02
C ARG A 330 -17.72 11.28 -5.51
N GLY A 331 -17.56 12.33 -4.71
CA GLY A 331 -17.57 12.25 -3.26
C GLY A 331 -16.54 11.23 -2.72
N GLN A 332 -16.99 10.46 -1.73
CA GLN A 332 -16.24 9.38 -1.07
C GLN A 332 -15.90 8.17 -1.96
N THR A 333 -16.35 8.18 -3.22
CA THR A 333 -16.07 7.12 -4.20
C THR A 333 -15.09 7.56 -5.30
N ARG A 334 -14.50 8.76 -5.19
CA ARG A 334 -13.48 9.22 -6.15
C ARG A 334 -12.24 8.34 -6.04
N VAL A 335 -11.92 7.64 -7.13
CA VAL A 335 -10.69 6.85 -7.25
C VAL A 335 -9.46 7.77 -7.22
N TYR A 336 -8.42 7.34 -6.51
CA TYR A 336 -7.12 8.00 -6.43
C TYR A 336 -6.52 8.19 -7.83
N ASP A 337 -6.18 9.43 -8.18
CA ASP A 337 -5.70 9.85 -9.50
C ASP A 337 -4.19 10.13 -9.54
N GLY A 338 -3.50 10.01 -8.41
CA GLY A 338 -2.04 10.08 -8.38
C GLY A 338 -1.37 8.83 -8.96
N PRO A 339 -0.06 8.90 -9.25
CA PRO A 339 0.68 7.81 -9.87
C PRO A 339 0.69 6.57 -8.96
N LEU A 340 0.52 5.39 -9.55
CA LEU A 340 0.68 4.11 -8.86
C LEU A 340 1.78 3.28 -9.54
N PRO A 341 2.60 2.53 -8.76
CA PRO A 341 3.71 1.75 -9.31
C PRO A 341 3.32 0.75 -10.40
N TRP A 342 2.08 0.27 -10.39
CA TRP A 342 1.53 -0.72 -11.32
C TRP A 342 0.73 -0.12 -12.48
N ASP A 343 0.69 1.21 -12.65
CA ASP A 343 -0.03 1.84 -13.77
C ASP A 343 0.47 1.36 -15.15
N GLY A 344 1.72 0.88 -15.24
CA GLY A 344 2.29 0.29 -16.45
C GLY A 344 1.79 -1.12 -16.79
N LEU A 345 1.22 -1.88 -15.83
CA LEU A 345 0.79 -3.26 -16.06
C LEU A 345 -0.31 -3.35 -17.12
N ALA A 346 -1.22 -2.38 -17.16
CA ALA A 346 -2.29 -2.30 -18.15
C ALA A 346 -1.78 -2.09 -19.59
N ASN A 347 -0.62 -1.46 -19.77
CA ASN A 347 -0.09 -1.12 -21.10
C ASN A 347 0.58 -2.32 -21.80
N THR A 348 1.01 -3.34 -21.04
CA THR A 348 1.67 -4.53 -21.60
C THR A 348 0.74 -5.41 -22.46
N GLU A 349 -0.58 -5.30 -22.30
CA GLU A 349 -1.56 -6.01 -23.13
C GLU A 349 -1.77 -5.37 -24.52
N SER A 350 -1.54 -4.05 -24.65
CA SER A 350 -1.71 -3.35 -25.92
C SER A 350 -0.57 -3.62 -26.92
N ALA A 351 0.60 -4.05 -26.43
CA ALA A 351 1.77 -4.31 -27.25
C ALA A 351 1.86 -5.77 -27.76
N SER A 352 1.18 -6.72 -27.11
CA SER A 352 1.20 -8.15 -27.49
C SER A 352 0.09 -8.56 -28.45
N GLY A 353 -0.86 -7.67 -28.76
CA GLY A 353 -1.97 -7.91 -29.70
C GLY A 353 -1.67 -7.59 -31.18
N THR A 354 -0.41 -7.29 -31.51
CA THR A 354 0.01 -7.03 -32.91
C THR A 354 1.26 -7.86 -33.23
N SER A 355 1.07 -9.15 -33.47
CA SER A 355 2.03 -10.00 -34.17
C SER A 355 1.30 -11.06 -34.99
#